data_AF-A0A520C4X2-F1
#
_entry.id   AF-A0A520C4X2-F1
#
_cell.length_a   1.000
_cell.length_b   1.000
_cell.length_c   1.000
_cell.angle_alpha   90.00
_cell.angle_beta   90.00
_cell.angle_gamma   90.00
#
_symmetry.space_group_name_H-M   'P 1'
#
loop_
_entity.id
_entity.type
_entity.pdbx_description
1 polymer ?
#
loop_
_entity_poly.entity_id
_entity_poly.type
_entity_poly.pdbx_seq_one_letter_code
_entity_poly.pdbx_strand_id
1 'polypeptide(L)'
;LWEQYSTRAVAHTLKSYSSYTFDYPYPKAVSVNAEDQGMEYPMICWNYGRPDKDGNYSDQIKYGMISVIIHEVGHNYFPMIVNSDERQWTWMDEGLNTFLQYLTEKTFQKNYPSRRGPARLIIPYMSGDQKSLEPIMTNSESISQFGNNAYAKPATALNILRESVMGKELFDYAFKTYANRWKFKHPTPEDFFRTMEDASAVDLDWFWRGWFYTTDYCDIGIKDVKQFTVSDQLPEDLEVEKPSRRKRFDLTGPMVFAIEANSSEGLKTSNVKEIGTLKKYLEDNFTAKEISALKNPNYFYQVTFNKPGGLVMPLIVDLVFEDDTIENHRFPAQVWQMNDNETTKTFATEKKIKKIYVDGNFETADVDFSNNVWPKEETRSKFD
;
A
#
# COMPACT_ATOMS: atom_id res chain seq x y z
N LEU A 1 15.99 22.65 -24.47
CA LEU A 1 15.81 21.52 -23.53
C LEU A 1 16.78 21.60 -22.35
N TRP A 2 18.08 21.38 -22.54
CA TRP A 2 19.08 21.34 -21.46
C TRP A 2 19.19 22.64 -20.66
N GLU A 3 19.32 23.77 -21.33
CA GLU A 3 19.39 25.11 -20.71
C GLU A 3 18.17 25.41 -19.83
N GLN A 4 17.01 24.83 -20.14
CA GLN A 4 15.76 25.08 -19.45
C GLN A 4 15.60 24.20 -18.19
N TYR A 5 16.08 22.95 -18.25
CA TYR A 5 15.73 21.94 -17.25
C TYR A 5 16.91 21.29 -16.54
N SER A 6 18.08 21.14 -17.15
CA SER A 6 19.18 20.33 -16.58
C SER A 6 19.64 20.87 -15.22
N THR A 7 20.07 22.13 -15.13
CA THR A 7 20.50 22.72 -13.85
C THR A 7 19.40 22.72 -12.79
N ARG A 8 18.13 22.88 -13.20
CA ARG A 8 16.98 22.83 -12.28
C ARG A 8 16.76 21.42 -11.75
N ALA A 9 16.86 20.40 -12.60
CA ALA A 9 16.75 19.00 -12.22
C ALA A 9 17.88 18.61 -11.25
N VAL A 10 19.13 18.98 -11.55
CA VAL A 10 20.28 18.76 -10.64
C VAL A 10 20.02 19.43 -9.28
N ALA A 11 19.73 20.73 -9.28
CA ALA A 11 19.53 21.48 -8.02
C ALA A 11 18.34 20.98 -7.20
N HIS A 12 17.24 20.58 -7.86
CA HIS A 12 16.07 20.01 -7.19
C HIS A 12 16.38 18.63 -6.60
N THR A 13 17.10 17.80 -7.34
CA THR A 13 17.52 16.47 -6.87
C THR A 13 18.35 16.56 -5.61
N LEU A 14 19.38 17.40 -5.58
CA LEU A 14 20.23 17.59 -4.40
C LEU A 14 19.42 18.05 -3.17
N LYS A 15 18.47 18.96 -3.34
CA LYS A 15 17.59 19.43 -2.26
C LYS A 15 16.65 18.33 -1.78
N SER A 16 15.98 17.67 -2.72
CA SER A 16 15.00 16.62 -2.45
C SER A 16 15.67 15.43 -1.74
N TYR A 17 16.74 14.88 -2.31
CA TYR A 17 17.46 13.74 -1.73
C TYR A 17 18.04 14.09 -0.36
N SER A 18 18.65 15.28 -0.19
CA SER A 18 19.18 15.68 1.13
C SER A 18 18.10 15.76 2.20
N SER A 19 16.87 16.13 1.84
CA SER A 19 15.77 16.21 2.79
C SER A 19 15.41 14.84 3.40
N TYR A 20 15.46 13.78 2.57
CA TYR A 20 15.21 12.38 2.94
C TYR A 20 16.45 11.64 3.46
N THR A 21 17.66 12.20 3.32
CA THR A 21 18.92 11.52 3.65
C THR A 21 19.87 12.41 4.45
N PHE A 22 20.95 12.90 3.84
CA PHE A 22 21.97 13.76 4.43
C PHE A 22 22.37 14.85 3.45
N ASP A 23 23.05 15.89 3.89
CA ASP A 23 23.51 16.93 2.97
C ASP A 23 24.56 16.40 1.98
N TYR A 24 24.39 16.78 0.71
CA TYR A 24 25.33 16.51 -0.37
C TYR A 24 26.73 17.05 0.01
N PRO A 25 27.75 16.18 0.16
CA PRO A 25 29.02 16.60 0.75
C PRO A 25 30.00 17.21 -0.25
N TYR A 26 29.75 17.09 -1.56
CA TYR A 26 30.68 17.52 -2.59
C TYR A 26 30.43 18.98 -3.01
N PRO A 27 31.47 19.71 -3.47
CA PRO A 27 31.33 21.12 -3.81
C PRO A 27 30.58 21.39 -5.12
N LYS A 28 30.36 20.37 -5.96
CA LYS A 28 29.68 20.48 -7.25
C LYS A 28 29.01 19.17 -7.66
N ALA A 29 27.96 19.27 -8.46
CA ALA A 29 27.36 18.17 -9.22
C ALA A 29 27.22 18.62 -10.68
N VAL A 30 27.68 17.80 -11.62
CA VAL A 30 27.79 18.13 -13.04
C VAL A 30 26.95 17.15 -13.84
N SER A 31 26.06 17.66 -14.68
CA SER A 31 25.30 16.87 -15.65
C SER A 31 25.83 17.17 -17.05
N VAL A 32 26.31 16.12 -17.74
CA VAL A 32 26.89 16.20 -19.08
C VAL A 32 25.93 15.54 -20.07
N ASN A 33 25.71 16.18 -21.23
CA ASN A 33 24.95 15.59 -22.31
C ASN A 33 25.75 14.44 -22.95
N ALA A 34 25.11 13.28 -23.05
CA ALA A 34 25.57 12.14 -23.82
C ALA A 34 24.48 11.73 -24.82
N GLU A 35 24.85 10.92 -25.81
CA GLU A 35 23.94 10.54 -26.89
C GLU A 35 22.80 9.65 -26.38
N ASP A 36 23.12 8.44 -25.88
CA ASP A 36 22.12 7.44 -25.47
C ASP A 36 22.55 6.67 -24.20
N GLN A 37 22.92 7.38 -23.14
CA GLN A 37 23.31 6.75 -21.86
C GLN A 37 22.87 7.56 -20.63
N GLY A 38 22.62 6.83 -19.54
CA GLY A 38 22.73 7.28 -18.16
C GLY A 38 23.99 6.64 -17.58
N MET A 39 24.84 7.41 -16.91
CA MET A 39 26.00 6.85 -16.21
C MET A 39 26.46 7.82 -15.13
N GLU A 40 26.64 7.26 -13.95
CA GLU A 40 26.89 7.94 -12.70
C GLU A 40 28.35 7.82 -12.27
N TYR A 41 28.95 8.94 -11.92
CA TYR A 41 30.22 8.99 -11.19
C TYR A 41 30.10 10.07 -10.11
N PRO A 42 30.91 9.99 -9.03
CA PRO A 42 30.91 11.04 -8.01
C PRO A 42 31.09 12.43 -8.63
N MET A 43 30.15 13.33 -8.35
CA MET A 43 30.08 14.71 -8.86
C MET A 43 29.83 14.90 -10.36
N ILE A 44 29.81 13.85 -11.18
CA ILE A 44 29.64 13.98 -12.64
C ILE A 44 28.83 12.82 -13.20
N CYS A 45 27.77 13.12 -13.96
CA CYS A 45 26.98 12.13 -14.65
C CYS A 45 26.77 12.45 -16.13
N TRP A 46 26.60 11.41 -16.94
CA TRP A 46 26.26 11.48 -18.35
C TRP A 46 24.78 11.16 -18.52
N ASN A 47 24.06 12.00 -19.27
CA ASN A 47 22.62 11.85 -19.41
C ASN A 47 22.21 12.06 -20.87
N TYR A 48 21.30 11.21 -21.34
CA TYR A 48 20.71 11.31 -22.67
C TYR A 48 19.71 12.47 -22.79
N GLY A 49 19.22 12.68 -24.00
CA GLY A 49 18.10 13.57 -24.29
C GLY A 49 18.53 14.72 -25.17
N ARG A 50 18.49 14.53 -26.49
CA ARG A 50 18.88 15.54 -27.47
C ARG A 50 17.64 16.08 -28.20
N PRO A 51 17.45 17.41 -28.31
CA PRO A 51 16.48 17.98 -29.24
C PRO A 51 16.80 17.58 -30.68
N ASP A 52 15.83 17.71 -31.58
CA ASP A 52 16.11 17.63 -33.01
C ASP A 52 16.99 18.81 -33.48
N LYS A 53 17.41 18.77 -34.74
CA LYS A 53 18.27 19.79 -35.37
C LYS A 53 17.68 21.21 -35.33
N ASP A 54 16.36 21.32 -35.23
CA ASP A 54 15.61 22.58 -35.22
C ASP A 54 15.31 23.03 -33.77
N GLY A 55 15.77 22.27 -32.77
CA GLY A 55 15.61 22.54 -31.35
C GLY A 55 14.31 22.03 -30.74
N ASN A 56 13.47 21.31 -31.49
CA ASN A 56 12.22 20.76 -31.00
C ASN A 56 12.44 19.44 -30.24
N TYR A 57 11.54 19.12 -29.31
CA TYR A 57 11.58 17.89 -28.54
C TYR A 57 10.18 17.51 -28.07
N SER A 58 9.92 16.21 -27.93
CA SER A 58 8.66 15.70 -27.37
C SER A 58 8.67 15.70 -25.85
N ASP A 59 7.49 15.56 -25.24
CA ASP A 59 7.38 15.34 -23.79
C ASP A 59 8.12 14.07 -23.35
N GLN A 60 8.15 13.02 -24.19
CA GLN A 60 8.90 11.81 -23.90
C GLN A 60 10.40 12.08 -23.75
N ILE A 61 11.00 12.86 -24.65
CA ILE A 61 12.41 13.25 -24.58
C ILE A 61 12.65 14.17 -23.38
N LYS A 62 11.75 15.13 -23.13
CA LYS A 62 11.85 16.05 -22.00
C LYS A 62 11.82 15.32 -20.65
N TYR A 63 10.77 14.55 -20.38
CA TYR A 63 10.62 13.83 -19.12
C TYR A 63 11.65 12.72 -19.00
N GLY A 64 11.99 12.07 -20.12
CA GLY A 64 13.07 11.10 -20.17
C GLY A 64 14.42 11.66 -19.71
N MET A 65 14.84 12.80 -20.26
CA MET A 65 16.06 13.49 -19.84
C MET A 65 16.00 13.91 -18.37
N ILE A 66 14.89 14.51 -17.92
CA ILE A 66 14.76 14.98 -16.54
C ILE A 66 14.84 13.81 -15.55
N SER A 67 14.12 12.71 -15.81
CA SER A 67 14.14 11.50 -14.98
C SER A 67 15.54 10.90 -14.87
N VAL A 68 16.28 10.79 -15.99
CA VAL A 68 17.66 10.29 -15.95
C VAL A 68 18.57 11.25 -15.19
N ILE A 69 18.49 12.58 -15.41
CA ILE A 69 19.27 13.53 -14.60
C ILE A 69 18.99 13.37 -13.09
N ILE A 70 17.72 13.18 -12.71
CA ILE A 70 17.37 12.94 -11.29
C ILE A 70 18.00 11.63 -10.81
N HIS A 71 17.91 10.56 -11.59
CA HIS A 71 18.45 9.25 -11.26
C HIS A 71 19.99 9.27 -11.13
N GLU A 72 20.69 9.76 -12.14
CA GLU A 72 22.16 9.79 -12.15
C GLU A 72 22.76 10.72 -11.09
N VAL A 73 22.12 11.87 -10.84
CA VAL A 73 22.53 12.73 -9.72
C VAL A 73 22.22 12.05 -8.39
N GLY A 74 21.09 11.35 -8.30
CA GLY A 74 20.67 10.57 -7.15
C GLY A 74 21.68 9.50 -6.75
N HIS A 75 22.41 8.92 -7.73
CA HIS A 75 23.42 7.92 -7.42
C HIS A 75 24.59 8.43 -6.58
N ASN A 76 24.78 9.75 -6.50
CA ASN A 76 25.74 10.31 -5.55
C ASN A 76 25.41 9.90 -4.09
N TYR A 77 24.15 9.63 -3.77
CA TYR A 77 23.72 9.16 -2.45
C TYR A 77 23.80 7.63 -2.33
N PHE A 78 23.20 6.92 -3.30
CA PHE A 78 23.16 5.46 -3.38
C PHE A 78 23.62 5.01 -4.78
N PRO A 79 24.79 4.39 -4.95
CA PRO A 79 25.61 3.79 -3.91
C PRO A 79 26.83 4.65 -3.56
N MET A 80 27.06 5.79 -4.22
CA MET A 80 28.39 6.42 -4.18
C MET A 80 28.82 6.85 -2.77
N ILE A 81 27.90 7.31 -1.93
CA ILE A 81 28.18 7.67 -0.52
C ILE A 81 27.76 6.55 0.44
N VAL A 82 26.59 5.94 0.24
CA VAL A 82 26.14 4.75 0.99
C VAL A 82 26.37 3.53 0.11
N ASN A 83 27.52 2.87 0.28
CA ASN A 83 28.09 1.99 -0.74
C ASN A 83 27.65 0.53 -0.60
N SER A 84 26.78 0.07 -1.48
CA SER A 84 26.38 -1.35 -1.55
C SER A 84 27.27 -2.15 -2.50
N ASP A 85 27.38 -3.46 -2.26
CA ASP A 85 27.91 -4.40 -3.27
C ASP A 85 26.90 -4.58 -4.40
N GLU A 86 26.99 -3.73 -5.42
CA GLU A 86 26.09 -3.70 -6.58
C GLU A 86 26.02 -5.04 -7.33
N ARG A 87 27.11 -5.83 -7.34
CA ARG A 87 27.16 -7.13 -8.03
C ARG A 87 26.39 -8.22 -7.29
N GLN A 88 26.18 -8.04 -6.00
CA GLN A 88 25.36 -8.95 -5.18
C GLN A 88 23.94 -8.42 -5.02
N TRP A 89 23.81 -7.12 -4.77
CA TRP A 89 22.58 -6.47 -4.32
C TRP A 89 22.25 -5.24 -5.17
N THR A 90 22.12 -5.41 -6.49
CA THR A 90 21.83 -4.28 -7.41
C THR A 90 20.62 -3.45 -6.98
N TRP A 91 19.60 -4.06 -6.36
CA TRP A 91 18.43 -3.30 -5.90
C TRP A 91 18.76 -2.25 -4.82
N MET A 92 19.85 -2.43 -4.04
CA MET A 92 20.27 -1.43 -3.06
C MET A 92 20.81 -0.18 -3.71
N ASP A 93 21.39 -0.32 -4.90
CA ASP A 93 21.75 0.80 -5.76
C ASP A 93 20.47 1.33 -6.43
N GLU A 94 19.93 0.52 -7.33
CA GLU A 94 18.95 0.94 -8.31
C GLU A 94 17.56 1.15 -7.74
N GLY A 95 17.16 0.31 -6.79
CA GLY A 95 15.86 0.35 -6.14
C GLY A 95 15.74 1.49 -5.14
N LEU A 96 16.75 1.68 -4.28
CA LEU A 96 16.79 2.81 -3.34
C LEU A 96 16.83 4.14 -4.09
N ASN A 97 17.66 4.22 -5.13
CA ASN A 97 17.74 5.41 -5.97
C ASN A 97 16.43 5.67 -6.72
N THR A 98 15.82 4.65 -7.34
CA THR A 98 14.53 4.78 -8.03
C THR A 98 13.41 5.23 -7.10
N PHE A 99 13.40 4.78 -5.85
CA PHE A 99 12.43 5.24 -4.85
C PHE A 99 12.55 6.74 -4.58
N LEU A 100 13.77 7.25 -4.32
CA LEU A 100 13.98 8.69 -4.12
C LEU A 100 13.79 9.51 -5.39
N GLN A 101 14.11 8.95 -6.56
CA GLN A 101 13.81 9.54 -7.86
C GLN A 101 12.31 9.80 -7.97
N TYR A 102 11.47 8.80 -7.67
CA TYR A 102 10.02 8.94 -7.72
C TYR A 102 9.50 10.05 -6.79
N LEU A 103 10.00 10.14 -5.54
CA LEU A 103 9.64 11.24 -4.64
C LEU A 103 10.07 12.61 -5.18
N THR A 104 11.25 12.66 -5.80
CA THR A 104 11.84 13.87 -6.37
C THR A 104 11.06 14.34 -7.61
N GLU A 105 10.69 13.42 -8.50
CA GLU A 105 9.86 13.68 -9.68
C GLU A 105 8.50 14.28 -9.30
N LYS A 106 7.85 13.72 -8.28
CA LYS A 106 6.56 14.22 -7.77
C LYS A 106 6.62 15.64 -7.22
N THR A 107 7.75 16.02 -6.64
CA THR A 107 7.96 17.38 -6.11
C THR A 107 8.54 18.34 -7.15
N PHE A 108 9.12 17.83 -8.24
CA PHE A 108 9.66 18.63 -9.33
C PHE A 108 8.55 19.29 -10.16
N GLN A 109 7.49 18.54 -10.47
CA GLN A 109 6.33 19.06 -11.19
C GLN A 109 5.05 18.35 -10.74
N LYS A 110 3.96 19.11 -10.57
CA LYS A 110 2.63 18.52 -10.37
C LYS A 110 2.27 17.61 -11.55
N ASN A 111 1.72 16.43 -11.25
CA ASN A 111 1.34 15.40 -12.23
C ASN A 111 2.51 14.93 -13.12
N TYR A 112 3.72 14.83 -12.55
CA TYR A 112 4.87 14.26 -13.25
C TYR A 112 4.56 12.82 -13.73
N PRO A 113 4.88 12.45 -14.98
CA PRO A 113 4.56 11.14 -15.54
C PRO A 113 5.59 10.06 -15.13
N SER A 114 5.73 9.84 -13.81
CA SER A 114 6.63 8.82 -13.27
C SER A 114 6.24 7.42 -13.75
N ARG A 115 7.25 6.62 -14.11
CA ARG A 115 7.06 5.27 -14.66
C ARG A 115 7.28 4.14 -13.64
N ARG A 116 7.79 4.47 -12.46
CA ARG A 116 8.08 3.55 -11.34
C ARG A 116 7.70 4.21 -10.02
N GLY A 117 7.40 3.41 -8.99
CA GLY A 117 6.99 3.89 -7.65
C GLY A 117 5.51 3.62 -7.32
N PRO A 118 4.52 4.12 -8.10
CA PRO A 118 3.11 3.82 -7.87
C PRO A 118 2.83 2.31 -7.94
N ALA A 119 2.05 1.80 -6.98
CA ALA A 119 1.74 0.38 -6.85
C ALA A 119 1.09 -0.20 -8.12
N ARG A 120 0.16 0.52 -8.75
CA ARG A 120 -0.48 0.07 -10.00
C ARG A 120 0.49 -0.22 -11.16
N LEU A 121 1.65 0.43 -11.21
CA LEU A 121 2.57 0.30 -12.35
C LEU A 121 3.38 -1.00 -12.31
N ILE A 122 3.50 -1.67 -11.16
CA ILE A 122 4.23 -2.94 -11.07
C ILE A 122 3.34 -4.16 -11.40
N ILE A 123 2.02 -3.98 -11.43
CA ILE A 123 1.06 -5.08 -11.60
C ILE A 123 1.35 -5.94 -12.83
N PRO A 124 1.61 -5.40 -14.04
CA PRO A 124 1.89 -6.26 -15.21
C PRO A 124 3.09 -7.19 -15.05
N TYR A 125 4.06 -6.79 -14.22
CA TYR A 125 5.21 -7.63 -13.88
C TYR A 125 4.82 -8.68 -12.85
N MET A 126 4.14 -8.27 -11.77
CA MET A 126 3.76 -9.17 -10.67
C MET A 126 2.70 -10.20 -11.04
N SER A 127 1.83 -9.90 -12.01
CA SER A 127 0.82 -10.82 -12.53
C SER A 127 1.34 -11.76 -13.62
N GLY A 128 2.63 -11.64 -13.98
CA GLY A 128 3.29 -12.51 -14.95
C GLY A 128 3.44 -13.95 -14.48
N ASP A 129 3.92 -14.82 -15.36
CA ASP A 129 4.23 -16.21 -15.01
C ASP A 129 5.30 -16.23 -13.91
N GLN A 130 4.93 -16.76 -12.74
CA GLN A 130 5.78 -16.84 -11.55
C GLN A 130 7.08 -17.60 -11.81
N LYS A 131 7.12 -18.51 -12.79
CA LYS A 131 8.35 -19.23 -13.18
C LYS A 131 9.38 -18.33 -13.86
N SER A 132 8.95 -17.17 -14.35
CA SER A 132 9.78 -16.17 -15.03
C SER A 132 10.11 -14.96 -14.14
N LEU A 133 9.75 -15.04 -12.85
CA LEU A 133 10.04 -14.01 -11.86
C LEU A 133 11.08 -14.52 -10.88
N GLU A 134 11.90 -13.60 -10.39
CA GLU A 134 12.86 -13.86 -9.33
C GLU A 134 12.60 -12.92 -8.13
N PRO A 135 12.92 -13.34 -6.89
CA PRO A 135 12.93 -12.45 -5.73
C PRO A 135 13.86 -11.24 -5.95
N ILE A 136 13.62 -10.13 -5.24
CA ILE A 136 14.49 -8.93 -5.30
C ILE A 136 15.91 -9.28 -4.81
N MET A 137 16.01 -10.21 -3.85
CA MET A 137 17.27 -10.69 -3.28
C MET A 137 18.04 -11.67 -4.20
N THR A 138 17.63 -11.83 -5.45
CA THR A 138 18.34 -12.68 -6.42
C THR A 138 19.66 -12.02 -6.80
N ASN A 139 20.73 -12.81 -6.90
CA ASN A 139 22.02 -12.32 -7.36
C ASN A 139 21.89 -11.66 -8.75
N SER A 140 22.54 -10.51 -8.92
CA SER A 140 22.41 -9.63 -10.09
C SER A 140 22.63 -10.32 -11.43
N GLU A 141 23.56 -11.27 -11.51
CA GLU A 141 23.89 -11.98 -12.76
C GLU A 141 22.79 -12.97 -13.17
N SER A 142 21.88 -13.32 -12.26
CA SER A 142 20.81 -14.31 -12.48
C SER A 142 19.45 -13.68 -12.78
N ILE A 143 19.35 -12.35 -12.80
CA ILE A 143 18.07 -11.64 -12.99
C ILE A 143 17.72 -11.57 -14.48
N SER A 144 16.60 -12.17 -14.88
CA SER A 144 16.14 -12.10 -16.28
C SER A 144 15.48 -10.76 -16.62
N GLN A 145 14.62 -10.24 -15.73
CA GLN A 145 13.90 -8.97 -15.91
C GLN A 145 14.51 -7.84 -15.07
N PHE A 146 15.76 -7.49 -15.41
CA PHE A 146 16.58 -6.55 -14.64
C PHE A 146 15.87 -5.23 -14.28
N GLY A 147 15.24 -4.58 -15.27
CA GLY A 147 14.55 -3.31 -15.06
C GLY A 147 13.37 -3.37 -14.08
N ASN A 148 12.70 -4.52 -13.96
CA ASN A 148 11.58 -4.69 -13.03
C ASN A 148 12.08 -5.13 -11.65
N ASN A 149 13.00 -6.08 -11.60
CA ASN A 149 13.51 -6.64 -10.36
C ASN A 149 14.41 -5.66 -9.59
N ALA A 150 15.39 -5.03 -10.26
CA ALA A 150 16.37 -4.16 -9.60
C ALA A 150 15.84 -2.75 -9.32
N TYR A 151 14.86 -2.25 -10.10
CA TYR A 151 14.38 -0.87 -9.99
C TYR A 151 12.92 -0.78 -9.57
N ALA A 152 12.01 -1.34 -10.38
CA ALA A 152 10.58 -1.03 -10.27
C ALA A 152 9.94 -1.68 -9.03
N LYS A 153 10.15 -2.99 -8.82
CA LYS A 153 9.61 -3.72 -7.67
C LYS A 153 10.11 -3.18 -6.33
N PRO A 154 11.43 -2.95 -6.08
CA PRO A 154 11.89 -2.38 -4.82
C PRO A 154 11.39 -0.94 -4.61
N ALA A 155 11.37 -0.10 -5.64
CA ALA A 155 10.84 1.26 -5.51
C ALA A 155 9.35 1.27 -5.18
N THR A 156 8.57 0.37 -5.79
CA THR A 156 7.16 0.18 -5.47
C THR A 156 6.97 -0.35 -4.06
N ALA A 157 7.74 -1.36 -3.64
CA ALA A 157 7.69 -1.89 -2.28
C ALA A 157 7.94 -0.78 -1.25
N LEU A 158 9.00 0.01 -1.41
CA LEU A 158 9.31 1.12 -0.49
C LEU A 158 8.24 2.21 -0.50
N ASN A 159 7.66 2.51 -1.66
CA ASN A 159 6.55 3.46 -1.73
C ASN A 159 5.30 2.92 -0.99
N ILE A 160 4.96 1.64 -1.15
CA ILE A 160 3.85 1.01 -0.42
C ILE A 160 4.13 1.01 1.09
N LEU A 161 5.35 0.66 1.48
CA LEU A 161 5.78 0.67 2.88
C LEU A 161 5.61 2.07 3.49
N ARG A 162 6.01 3.11 2.75
CA ARG A 162 5.87 4.51 3.15
C ARG A 162 4.41 4.99 3.23
N GLU A 163 3.62 4.72 2.20
CA GLU A 163 2.30 5.33 2.04
C GLU A 163 1.20 4.56 2.78
N SER A 164 1.28 3.24 2.81
CA SER A 164 0.16 2.37 3.20
C SER A 164 0.42 1.51 4.43
N VAL A 165 1.69 1.38 4.87
CA VAL A 165 2.06 0.55 6.03
C VAL A 165 2.56 1.39 7.21
N MET A 166 3.64 2.16 7.04
CA MET A 166 4.28 2.92 8.12
C MET A 166 3.77 4.35 8.24
N GLY A 167 3.31 4.93 7.13
CA GLY A 167 3.07 6.37 7.02
C GLY A 167 4.36 7.15 6.75
N LYS A 168 4.20 8.31 6.10
CA LYS A 168 5.31 9.12 5.56
C LYS A 168 6.32 9.52 6.62
N GLU A 169 5.85 10.06 7.75
CA GLU A 169 6.71 10.65 8.78
C GLU A 169 7.66 9.59 9.39
N LEU A 170 7.11 8.44 9.76
CA LEU A 170 7.86 7.36 10.37
C LEU A 170 8.82 6.70 9.38
N PHE A 171 8.35 6.45 8.15
CA PHE A 171 9.20 5.93 7.09
C PHE A 171 10.35 6.88 6.76
N ASP A 172 10.06 8.17 6.55
CA ASP A 172 11.06 9.17 6.18
C ASP A 172 12.12 9.32 7.29
N TYR A 173 11.70 9.27 8.55
CA TYR A 173 12.62 9.25 9.70
C TYR A 173 13.53 8.02 9.69
N ALA A 174 12.98 6.82 9.48
CA ALA A 174 13.72 5.58 9.46
C ALA A 174 14.70 5.50 8.28
N PHE A 175 14.24 5.88 7.08
CA PHE A 175 15.06 5.93 5.87
C PHE A 175 16.21 6.94 6.00
N LYS A 176 15.92 8.12 6.56
CA LYS A 176 16.93 9.13 6.86
C LYS A 176 17.96 8.61 7.87
N THR A 177 17.50 7.88 8.88
CA THR A 177 18.36 7.25 9.88
C THR A 177 19.30 6.23 9.24
N TYR A 178 18.80 5.37 8.35
CA TYR A 178 19.63 4.46 7.55
C TYR A 178 20.70 5.20 6.76
N ALA A 179 20.31 6.19 5.96
CA ALA A 179 21.23 6.95 5.13
C ALA A 179 22.35 7.60 5.98
N ASN A 180 22.02 8.17 7.14
CA ASN A 180 23.00 8.79 8.02
C ASN A 180 23.90 7.78 8.75
N ARG A 181 23.37 6.64 9.20
CA ARG A 181 24.16 5.57 9.87
C ARG A 181 25.22 4.98 8.93
N TRP A 182 24.88 4.87 7.65
CA TRP A 182 25.67 4.18 6.63
C TRP A 182 26.37 5.10 5.63
N LYS A 183 26.28 6.42 5.81
CA LYS A 183 27.07 7.40 5.06
C LYS A 183 28.57 7.07 5.17
N PHE A 184 29.23 6.91 4.03
CA PHE A 184 30.64 6.52 3.90
C PHE A 184 30.99 5.12 4.44
N LYS A 185 30.02 4.20 4.43
CA LYS A 185 30.18 2.79 4.84
C LYS A 185 29.59 1.85 3.78
N HIS A 186 29.70 0.55 4.04
CA HIS A 186 29.24 -0.51 3.14
C HIS A 186 28.12 -1.37 3.77
N PRO A 187 26.85 -0.93 3.73
CA PRO A 187 25.74 -1.72 4.26
C PRO A 187 25.40 -2.94 3.40
N THR A 188 24.89 -3.97 4.06
CA THR A 188 24.18 -5.11 3.46
C THR A 188 22.67 -4.87 3.47
N PRO A 189 21.87 -5.67 2.74
CA PRO A 189 20.41 -5.67 2.84
C PRO A 189 19.89 -5.74 4.29
N GLU A 190 20.51 -6.58 5.11
CA GLU A 190 20.14 -6.76 6.52
C GLU A 190 20.35 -5.48 7.34
N ASP A 191 21.38 -4.69 7.02
CA ASP A 191 21.62 -3.41 7.68
C ASP A 191 20.52 -2.38 7.34
N PHE A 192 20.01 -2.41 6.11
CA PHE A 192 18.86 -1.61 5.71
C PHE A 192 17.60 -2.07 6.45
N PHE A 193 17.23 -3.34 6.36
CA PHE A 193 16.02 -3.89 6.99
C PHE A 193 16.01 -3.62 8.50
N ARG A 194 17.12 -3.94 9.20
CA ARG A 194 17.24 -3.71 10.65
C ARG A 194 17.18 -2.24 11.01
N THR A 195 17.76 -1.35 10.21
CA THR A 195 17.67 0.09 10.51
C THR A 195 16.25 0.61 10.33
N MET A 196 15.54 0.16 9.30
CA MET A 196 14.15 0.54 9.09
C MET A 196 13.26 0.12 10.26
N GLU A 197 13.45 -1.08 10.80
CA GLU A 197 12.72 -1.60 11.96
C GLU A 197 13.13 -0.92 13.27
N ASP A 198 14.43 -0.84 13.56
CA ASP A 198 14.97 -0.24 14.78
C ASP A 198 14.58 1.23 14.93
N ALA A 199 14.67 2.01 13.85
CA ALA A 199 14.33 3.43 13.89
C ALA A 199 12.82 3.69 13.95
N SER A 200 12.00 2.77 13.44
CA SER A 200 10.53 2.94 13.40
C SER A 200 9.80 2.25 14.53
N ALA A 201 10.43 1.28 15.20
CA ALA A 201 9.79 0.33 16.12
C ALA A 201 8.60 -0.44 15.50
N VAL A 202 8.60 -0.61 14.17
CA VAL A 202 7.60 -1.40 13.43
C VAL A 202 8.23 -2.75 13.07
N ASP A 203 7.48 -3.83 13.32
CA ASP A 203 7.82 -5.18 12.84
C ASP A 203 7.51 -5.28 11.33
N LEU A 204 8.57 -5.45 10.53
CA LEU A 204 8.52 -5.47 9.08
C LEU A 204 9.00 -6.81 8.50
N ASP A 205 9.23 -7.83 9.32
CA ASP A 205 9.68 -9.16 8.89
C ASP A 205 8.77 -9.73 7.80
N TRP A 206 7.45 -9.63 8.00
CA TRP A 206 6.44 -10.07 7.03
C TRP A 206 6.54 -9.31 5.70
N PHE A 207 6.85 -8.02 5.76
CA PHE A 207 6.96 -7.13 4.60
C PHE A 207 8.22 -7.46 3.80
N TRP A 208 9.36 -7.55 4.47
CA TRP A 208 10.64 -7.91 3.85
C TRP A 208 10.56 -9.30 3.22
N ARG A 209 10.06 -10.28 3.97
CA ARG A 209 9.89 -11.65 3.46
C ARG A 209 9.04 -11.66 2.18
N GLY A 210 7.86 -11.05 2.21
CA GLY A 210 6.96 -11.01 1.06
C GLY A 210 7.59 -10.32 -0.14
N TRP A 211 8.00 -9.05 0.01
CA TRP A 211 8.44 -8.24 -1.13
C TRP A 211 9.83 -8.62 -1.66
N PHE A 212 10.77 -8.97 -0.79
CA PHE A 212 12.18 -9.11 -1.14
C PHE A 212 12.63 -10.55 -1.37
N TYR A 213 12.03 -11.50 -0.64
CA TYR A 213 12.46 -12.91 -0.64
C TYR A 213 11.51 -13.85 -1.40
N THR A 214 10.37 -13.36 -1.91
CA THR A 214 9.44 -14.16 -2.72
C THR A 214 9.10 -13.50 -4.05
N THR A 215 8.45 -14.28 -4.91
CA THR A 215 7.81 -13.78 -6.14
C THR A 215 6.32 -13.50 -5.94
N ASP A 216 5.79 -13.71 -4.72
CA ASP A 216 4.38 -13.61 -4.42
C ASP A 216 3.79 -12.26 -4.84
N TYR A 217 2.49 -12.29 -5.16
CA TYR A 217 1.70 -11.12 -5.57
C TYR A 217 0.55 -10.86 -4.59
N CYS A 218 0.10 -9.61 -4.55
CA CYS A 218 -1.08 -9.21 -3.78
C CYS A 218 -2.33 -9.54 -4.59
N ASP A 219 -3.27 -10.23 -3.95
CA ASP A 219 -4.63 -10.45 -4.43
C ASP A 219 -5.49 -10.60 -3.18
N ILE A 220 -6.37 -9.62 -2.95
CA ILE A 220 -7.29 -9.55 -1.82
C ILE A 220 -8.69 -9.23 -2.37
N GLY A 221 -9.60 -10.18 -2.18
CA GLY A 221 -10.96 -10.09 -2.67
C GLY A 221 -12.03 -10.03 -1.59
N ILE A 222 -13.24 -9.71 -2.03
CA ILE A 222 -14.47 -9.84 -1.25
C ILE A 222 -15.07 -11.21 -1.57
N LYS A 223 -15.03 -12.11 -0.57
CA LYS A 223 -15.57 -13.47 -0.69
C LYS A 223 -17.08 -13.51 -0.47
N ASP A 224 -17.55 -12.86 0.59
CA ASP A 224 -18.96 -12.90 0.99
C ASP A 224 -19.37 -11.62 1.74
N VAL A 225 -20.63 -11.21 1.58
CA VAL A 225 -21.22 -10.08 2.30
C VAL A 225 -22.60 -10.47 2.80
N LYS A 226 -22.72 -10.54 4.12
CA LYS A 226 -23.96 -10.84 4.82
C LYS A 226 -24.49 -9.61 5.51
N GLN A 227 -25.76 -9.31 5.28
CA GLN A 227 -26.45 -8.24 5.99
C GLN A 227 -27.20 -8.82 7.18
N PHE A 228 -27.13 -8.14 8.32
CA PHE A 228 -27.82 -8.50 9.55
C PHE A 228 -28.70 -7.35 10.05
N THR A 229 -29.80 -7.73 10.68
CA THR A 229 -30.63 -6.87 11.54
C THR A 229 -30.52 -7.32 12.99
N VAL A 230 -30.82 -6.40 13.91
CA VAL A 230 -30.75 -6.68 15.34
C VAL A 230 -32.17 -6.78 15.89
N SER A 231 -32.44 -7.80 16.71
CA SER A 231 -33.75 -8.05 17.32
C SER A 231 -33.61 -8.54 18.76
N ASP A 232 -34.59 -8.25 19.62
CA ASP A 232 -34.73 -8.87 20.94
C ASP A 232 -35.62 -10.14 20.92
N GLN A 233 -36.17 -10.49 19.76
CA GLN A 233 -36.89 -11.72 19.54
C GLN A 233 -35.96 -12.81 19.03
N LEU A 234 -36.04 -13.99 19.65
CA LEU A 234 -35.32 -15.17 19.18
C LEU A 234 -35.95 -15.63 17.85
N PRO A 235 -35.17 -15.73 16.76
CA PRO A 235 -35.68 -16.27 15.50
C PRO A 235 -36.16 -17.72 15.67
N GLU A 236 -37.24 -18.10 14.99
CA GLU A 236 -37.82 -19.45 15.08
C GLU A 236 -36.82 -20.56 14.66
N ASP A 237 -35.86 -20.23 13.80
CA ASP A 237 -34.83 -21.13 13.27
C ASP A 237 -33.54 -21.19 14.12
N LEU A 238 -33.46 -20.41 15.20
CA LEU A 238 -32.24 -20.29 16.00
C LEU A 238 -32.41 -20.96 17.37
N GLU A 239 -31.72 -22.08 17.59
CA GLU A 239 -31.62 -22.68 18.92
C GLU A 239 -30.53 -22.00 19.76
N VAL A 240 -30.91 -21.39 20.88
CA VAL A 240 -29.92 -20.90 21.85
C VAL A 240 -29.32 -22.09 22.58
N GLU A 241 -28.01 -22.30 22.42
CA GLU A 241 -27.28 -23.31 23.19
C GLU A 241 -27.48 -23.10 24.70
N LYS A 242 -27.90 -24.15 25.40
CA LYS A 242 -28.07 -24.11 26.86
C LYS A 242 -26.70 -24.03 27.55
N PRO A 243 -26.58 -23.25 28.65
CA PRO A 243 -25.34 -23.13 29.39
C PRO A 243 -24.85 -24.50 29.89
N SER A 244 -23.56 -24.78 29.69
CA SER A 244 -22.88 -26.01 30.07
C SER A 244 -21.84 -25.72 31.14
N ARG A 245 -21.67 -26.65 32.10
CA ARG A 245 -20.67 -26.56 33.18
C ARG A 245 -19.22 -26.33 32.72
N ARG A 246 -18.92 -26.52 31.43
CA ARG A 246 -17.59 -26.30 30.82
C ARG A 246 -17.42 -24.92 30.18
N LYS A 247 -18.47 -24.12 29.99
CA LYS A 247 -18.39 -22.80 29.33
C LYS A 247 -18.38 -21.66 30.34
N ARG A 248 -17.60 -20.61 30.05
CA ARG A 248 -17.34 -19.45 30.92
C ARG A 248 -18.45 -18.40 30.95
N PHE A 249 -19.43 -18.47 30.05
CA PHE A 249 -20.48 -17.45 29.91
C PHE A 249 -21.85 -18.03 30.26
N ASP A 250 -22.54 -17.38 31.19
CA ASP A 250 -23.92 -17.66 31.53
C ASP A 250 -24.84 -16.90 30.54
N LEU A 251 -25.57 -17.64 29.71
CA LEU A 251 -26.45 -17.09 28.67
C LEU A 251 -27.91 -16.93 29.15
N THR A 252 -28.14 -16.82 30.46
CA THR A 252 -29.50 -16.78 31.07
C THR A 252 -30.11 -15.38 31.21
N GLY A 253 -29.50 -14.36 30.63
CA GLY A 253 -29.97 -12.96 30.70
C GLY A 253 -30.79 -12.51 29.48
N PRO A 254 -31.29 -11.25 29.49
CA PRO A 254 -31.87 -10.61 28.31
C PRO A 254 -30.86 -10.60 27.15
N MET A 255 -31.27 -11.11 25.99
CA MET A 255 -30.41 -11.26 24.82
C MET A 255 -30.88 -10.38 23.67
N VAL A 256 -29.94 -10.11 22.78
CA VAL A 256 -30.16 -9.44 21.51
C VAL A 256 -29.52 -10.32 20.43
N PHE A 257 -30.22 -10.55 19.34
CA PHE A 257 -29.85 -11.46 18.27
C PHE A 257 -29.53 -10.69 16.99
N ALA A 258 -28.49 -11.11 16.29
CA ALA A 258 -28.20 -10.67 14.93
C ALA A 258 -28.82 -11.67 13.95
N ILE A 259 -29.82 -11.22 13.19
CA ILE A 259 -30.59 -12.03 12.24
C ILE A 259 -30.11 -11.72 10.83
N GLU A 260 -29.70 -12.74 10.08
CA GLU A 260 -29.27 -12.59 8.68
C GLU A 260 -30.47 -12.24 7.79
N ALA A 261 -30.33 -11.24 6.93
CA ALA A 261 -31.41 -10.68 6.10
C ALA A 261 -32.11 -11.67 5.15
N ASN A 262 -31.49 -12.82 4.88
CA ASN A 262 -32.02 -13.87 3.98
C ASN A 262 -32.74 -15.00 4.74
N SER A 263 -32.91 -14.91 6.06
CA SER A 263 -33.77 -15.85 6.81
C SER A 263 -35.26 -15.58 6.48
N SER A 264 -36.13 -16.55 6.74
CA SER A 264 -37.56 -16.56 6.36
C SER A 264 -38.40 -15.38 6.89
N GLU A 265 -37.85 -14.57 7.79
CA GLU A 265 -38.46 -13.34 8.30
C GLU A 265 -37.82 -12.12 7.62
N GLY A 266 -38.54 -11.51 6.66
CA GLY A 266 -38.04 -10.33 5.94
C GLY A 266 -37.59 -9.20 6.88
N LEU A 267 -36.56 -8.47 6.45
CA LEU A 267 -35.98 -7.29 7.11
C LEU A 267 -37.06 -6.33 7.67
N LYS A 268 -37.23 -6.31 9.00
CA LYS A 268 -37.76 -5.13 9.70
C LYS A 268 -36.58 -4.41 10.34
N THR A 269 -36.12 -3.35 9.69
CA THR A 269 -35.08 -2.47 10.22
C THR A 269 -35.67 -1.72 11.42
N SER A 270 -35.49 -2.26 12.61
CA SER A 270 -35.80 -1.56 13.85
C SER A 270 -34.60 -0.68 14.21
N ASN A 271 -34.89 0.56 14.62
CA ASN A 271 -33.91 1.42 15.25
C ASN A 271 -33.27 0.66 16.42
N VAL A 272 -31.96 0.44 16.39
CA VAL A 272 -31.28 -0.42 17.38
C VAL A 272 -31.49 0.08 18.80
N LYS A 273 -31.54 1.40 19.01
CA LYS A 273 -31.83 2.01 20.32
C LYS A 273 -33.27 1.80 20.81
N GLU A 274 -34.19 1.39 19.94
CA GLU A 274 -35.60 1.13 20.29
C GLU A 274 -35.87 -0.34 20.65
N ILE A 275 -34.90 -1.23 20.43
CA ILE A 275 -35.00 -2.64 20.83
C ILE A 275 -35.13 -2.70 22.35
N GLY A 276 -36.20 -3.32 22.87
CA GLY A 276 -36.63 -3.17 24.26
C GLY A 276 -35.54 -3.58 25.27
N THR A 277 -34.90 -4.72 25.01
CA THR A 277 -33.79 -5.21 25.84
C THR A 277 -32.60 -4.26 25.85
N LEU A 278 -32.20 -3.75 24.67
CA LEU A 278 -31.05 -2.86 24.55
C LEU A 278 -31.36 -1.46 25.10
N LYS A 279 -32.55 -0.94 24.82
CA LYS A 279 -33.03 0.33 25.34
C LYS A 279 -33.00 0.35 26.87
N LYS A 280 -33.55 -0.69 27.49
CA LYS A 280 -33.52 -0.85 28.95
C LYS A 280 -32.10 -0.88 29.49
N TYR A 281 -31.22 -1.66 28.86
CA TYR A 281 -29.80 -1.70 29.25
C TYR A 281 -29.13 -0.32 29.14
N LEU A 282 -29.40 0.42 28.08
CA LEU A 282 -28.85 1.77 27.90
C LEU A 282 -29.37 2.73 28.97
N GLU A 283 -30.67 2.73 29.25
CA GLU A 283 -31.31 3.58 30.26
C GLU A 283 -30.84 3.25 31.70
N ASP A 284 -30.58 1.97 31.98
CA ASP A 284 -30.13 1.50 33.30
C ASP A 284 -28.64 1.82 33.57
N ASN A 285 -27.81 1.96 32.52
CA ASN A 285 -26.34 2.06 32.65
C ASN A 285 -25.73 3.40 32.19
N PHE A 286 -26.46 4.22 31.43
CA PHE A 286 -25.94 5.45 30.84
C PHE A 286 -26.90 6.63 31.06
N THR A 287 -26.35 7.84 31.10
CA THR A 287 -27.15 9.07 31.15
C THR A 287 -27.77 9.37 29.78
N ALA A 288 -28.88 10.12 29.77
CA ALA A 288 -29.54 10.54 28.52
C ALA A 288 -28.60 11.27 27.53
N LYS A 289 -27.61 12.00 28.05
CA LYS A 289 -26.59 12.69 27.24
C LYS A 289 -25.60 11.72 26.61
N GLU A 290 -25.22 10.67 27.32
CA GLU A 290 -24.33 9.63 26.77
C GLU A 290 -25.07 8.81 25.72
N ILE A 291 -26.32 8.42 25.98
CA ILE A 291 -27.15 7.67 25.04
C ILE A 291 -27.37 8.46 23.73
N SER A 292 -27.61 9.77 23.81
CA SER A 292 -27.78 10.60 22.62
C SER A 292 -26.48 10.80 21.82
N ALA A 293 -25.32 10.69 22.47
CA ALA A 293 -24.01 10.77 21.81
C ALA A 293 -23.55 9.45 21.15
N LEU A 294 -24.15 8.30 21.51
CA LEU A 294 -23.84 7.02 20.87
C LEU A 294 -24.28 7.02 19.39
N LYS A 295 -23.47 6.43 18.51
CA LYS A 295 -23.87 6.11 17.13
C LYS A 295 -25.11 5.23 17.12
N ASN A 296 -25.93 5.32 16.08
CA ASN A 296 -27.15 4.54 15.95
C ASN A 296 -27.18 3.73 14.64
N PRO A 297 -26.34 2.70 14.51
CA PRO A 297 -26.28 1.91 13.29
C PRO A 297 -27.59 1.15 13.09
N ASN A 298 -28.16 1.25 11.88
CA ASN A 298 -29.39 0.53 11.50
C ASN A 298 -29.09 -0.69 10.61
N TYR A 299 -27.86 -0.79 10.12
CA TYR A 299 -27.43 -1.85 9.22
C TYR A 299 -26.13 -2.45 9.74
N PHE A 300 -26.05 -3.78 9.72
CA PHE A 300 -24.86 -4.51 10.08
C PHE A 300 -24.44 -5.37 8.90
N TYR A 301 -23.18 -5.28 8.49
CA TYR A 301 -22.63 -6.07 7.41
C TYR A 301 -21.47 -6.89 7.94
N GLN A 302 -21.52 -8.19 7.75
CA GLN A 302 -20.38 -9.05 7.93
C GLN A 302 -19.77 -9.32 6.56
N VAL A 303 -18.56 -8.82 6.35
CA VAL A 303 -17.84 -8.97 5.09
C VAL A 303 -16.69 -9.92 5.33
N THR A 304 -16.66 -11.01 4.56
CA THR A 304 -15.55 -11.94 4.53
C THR A 304 -14.66 -11.61 3.36
N PHE A 305 -13.41 -11.32 3.65
CA PHE A 305 -12.35 -11.06 2.68
C PHE A 305 -11.48 -12.30 2.58
N ASN A 306 -11.03 -12.62 1.37
CA ASN A 306 -10.06 -13.67 1.11
C ASN A 306 -8.78 -13.07 0.52
N LYS A 307 -7.66 -13.75 0.72
CA LYS A 307 -6.36 -13.38 0.17
C LYS A 307 -5.81 -14.53 -0.68
N PRO A 308 -6.25 -14.68 -1.95
CA PRO A 308 -5.71 -15.72 -2.84
C PRO A 308 -4.22 -15.54 -3.14
N GLY A 309 -3.72 -14.30 -3.08
CA GLY A 309 -2.31 -13.98 -3.29
C GLY A 309 -1.44 -14.34 -2.08
N GLY A 310 -0.18 -14.72 -2.32
CA GLY A 310 0.78 -15.01 -1.24
C GLY A 310 1.29 -13.76 -0.52
N LEU A 311 1.23 -12.60 -1.16
CA LEU A 311 1.82 -11.37 -0.63
C LEU A 311 0.88 -10.73 0.39
N VAL A 312 1.28 -10.81 1.66
CA VAL A 312 0.54 -10.20 2.77
C VAL A 312 0.55 -8.68 2.63
N MET A 313 -0.63 -8.07 2.74
CA MET A 313 -0.83 -6.62 2.64
C MET A 313 -1.90 -6.13 3.63
N PRO A 314 -1.89 -4.85 4.06
CA PRO A 314 -3.00 -4.25 4.78
C PRO A 314 -4.32 -4.38 4.00
N LEU A 315 -5.43 -4.54 4.71
CA LEU A 315 -6.76 -4.57 4.12
C LEU A 315 -7.34 -3.15 4.12
N ILE A 316 -7.49 -2.57 2.93
CA ILE A 316 -8.05 -1.23 2.71
C ILE A 316 -9.45 -1.40 2.11
N VAL A 317 -10.46 -0.86 2.76
CA VAL A 317 -11.87 -1.04 2.39
C VAL A 317 -12.57 0.31 2.29
N ASP A 318 -13.20 0.58 1.16
CA ASP A 318 -14.09 1.73 0.97
C ASP A 318 -15.54 1.26 0.96
N LEU A 319 -16.35 1.81 1.87
CA LEU A 319 -17.79 1.62 1.90
C LEU A 319 -18.45 2.81 1.20
N VAL A 320 -19.13 2.55 0.09
CA VAL A 320 -19.93 3.56 -0.62
C VAL A 320 -21.38 3.38 -0.23
N PHE A 321 -22.00 4.43 0.33
CA PHE A 321 -23.38 4.40 0.77
C PHE A 321 -24.36 4.79 -0.35
N GLU A 322 -25.66 4.60 -0.12
CA GLU A 322 -26.70 4.97 -1.11
C GLU A 322 -26.75 6.46 -1.44
N ASP A 323 -26.26 7.33 -0.56
CA ASP A 323 -26.13 8.77 -0.80
C ASP A 323 -24.77 9.18 -1.40
N ASP A 324 -24.02 8.20 -1.92
CA ASP A 324 -22.69 8.34 -2.53
C ASP A 324 -21.60 8.88 -1.58
N THR A 325 -21.87 8.96 -0.27
CA THR A 325 -20.81 9.18 0.73
C THR A 325 -19.90 7.96 0.87
N ILE A 326 -18.61 8.19 1.14
CA ILE A 326 -17.59 7.14 1.25
C ILE A 326 -17.01 7.13 2.66
N GLU A 327 -16.98 5.96 3.29
CA GLU A 327 -16.26 5.69 4.54
C GLU A 327 -15.09 4.75 4.27
N ASN A 328 -13.87 5.19 4.59
CA ASN A 328 -12.65 4.42 4.41
C ASN A 328 -12.27 3.71 5.71
N HIS A 329 -11.95 2.41 5.61
CA HIS A 329 -11.41 1.61 6.68
C HIS A 329 -10.06 1.02 6.28
N ARG A 330 -9.07 1.17 7.17
CA ARG A 330 -7.77 0.51 7.05
C ARG A 330 -7.55 -0.45 8.20
N PHE A 331 -7.27 -1.70 7.86
CA PHE A 331 -6.81 -2.70 8.79
C PHE A 331 -5.36 -3.04 8.46
N PRO A 332 -4.48 -3.12 9.47
CA PRO A 332 -3.08 -3.42 9.22
C PRO A 332 -2.93 -4.90 8.84
N ALA A 333 -1.76 -5.28 8.33
CA ALA A 333 -1.49 -6.63 7.82
C ALA A 333 -1.74 -7.75 8.86
N GLN A 334 -1.73 -7.44 10.15
CA GLN A 334 -2.02 -8.37 11.24
C GLN A 334 -3.44 -8.93 11.20
N VAL A 335 -4.33 -8.37 10.38
CA VAL A 335 -5.66 -8.93 10.13
C VAL A 335 -5.61 -10.40 9.67
N TRP A 336 -4.50 -10.82 9.05
CA TRP A 336 -4.28 -12.18 8.54
C TRP A 336 -3.62 -13.13 9.55
N GLN A 337 -3.27 -12.69 10.77
CA GLN A 337 -2.49 -13.51 11.71
C GLN A 337 -3.21 -14.78 12.20
N MET A 338 -4.52 -14.69 12.44
CA MET A 338 -5.30 -15.84 12.93
C MET A 338 -5.67 -16.81 11.81
N ASN A 339 -5.81 -16.29 10.60
CA ASN A 339 -6.08 -17.05 9.39
C ASN A 339 -5.52 -16.29 8.19
N ASP A 340 -4.49 -16.87 7.58
CA ASP A 340 -3.78 -16.23 6.47
C ASP A 340 -4.60 -16.16 5.18
N ASN A 341 -5.62 -17.02 5.04
CA ASN A 341 -6.43 -17.08 3.82
C ASN A 341 -7.63 -16.13 3.86
N GLU A 342 -8.24 -15.95 5.04
CA GLU A 342 -9.53 -15.27 5.16
C GLU A 342 -9.65 -14.49 6.47
N THR A 343 -10.29 -13.32 6.39
CA THR A 343 -10.69 -12.53 7.56
C THR A 343 -12.11 -12.03 7.40
N THR A 344 -12.84 -11.96 8.50
CA THR A 344 -14.19 -11.40 8.53
C THR A 344 -14.20 -10.10 9.34
N LYS A 345 -14.83 -9.05 8.80
CA LYS A 345 -15.05 -7.78 9.49
C LYS A 345 -16.52 -7.44 9.54
N THR A 346 -16.94 -6.89 10.67
CA THR A 346 -18.31 -6.41 10.88
C THR A 346 -18.32 -4.89 10.79
N PHE A 347 -19.16 -4.34 9.93
CA PHE A 347 -19.41 -2.91 9.77
C PHE A 347 -20.80 -2.60 10.27
N ALA A 348 -20.88 -1.70 11.25
CA ALA A 348 -22.15 -1.20 11.80
C ALA A 348 -22.37 0.22 11.27
N THR A 349 -23.35 0.40 10.39
CA THR A 349 -23.54 1.63 9.62
C THR A 349 -24.94 2.21 9.82
N GLU A 350 -25.05 3.54 9.84
CA GLU A 350 -26.33 4.24 9.93
C GLU A 350 -27.05 4.27 8.58
N LYS A 351 -26.26 4.23 7.50
CA LYS A 351 -26.71 4.22 6.11
C LYS A 351 -26.51 2.84 5.49
N LYS A 352 -27.33 2.53 4.49
CA LYS A 352 -27.23 1.29 3.74
C LYS A 352 -26.03 1.34 2.78
N ILE A 353 -25.25 0.26 2.72
CA ILE A 353 -24.09 0.16 1.84
C ILE A 353 -24.58 -0.16 0.44
N LYS A 354 -24.15 0.64 -0.53
CA LYS A 354 -24.42 0.49 -1.97
C LYS A 354 -23.32 -0.32 -2.65
N LYS A 355 -22.05 -0.05 -2.32
CA LYS A 355 -20.88 -0.79 -2.83
C LYS A 355 -19.78 -0.90 -1.79
N ILE A 356 -18.96 -1.94 -1.92
CA ILE A 356 -17.72 -2.11 -1.15
C ILE A 356 -16.58 -2.27 -2.16
N TYR A 357 -15.49 -1.53 -1.97
CA TYR A 357 -14.25 -1.70 -2.72
C TYR A 357 -13.12 -2.14 -1.79
N VAL A 358 -12.31 -3.09 -2.25
CA VAL A 358 -11.00 -3.38 -1.69
C VAL A 358 -9.95 -2.67 -2.52
N ASP A 359 -9.04 -1.95 -1.85
CA ASP A 359 -7.95 -1.18 -2.47
C ASP A 359 -8.42 -0.20 -3.57
N GLY A 360 -9.47 0.58 -3.30
CA GLY A 360 -10.10 1.48 -4.28
C GLY A 360 -9.16 2.54 -4.90
N ASN A 361 -8.04 2.83 -4.24
CA ASN A 361 -7.01 3.78 -4.71
C ASN A 361 -5.77 3.11 -5.31
N PHE A 362 -5.77 1.78 -5.48
CA PHE A 362 -4.66 1.00 -6.07
C PHE A 362 -3.33 1.15 -5.32
N GLU A 363 -3.36 0.97 -4.02
CA GLU A 363 -2.25 1.18 -3.11
C GLU A 363 -1.47 -0.09 -2.78
N THR A 364 -2.06 -1.28 -2.94
CA THR A 364 -1.43 -2.54 -2.51
C THR A 364 -0.79 -3.35 -3.64
N ALA A 365 -0.89 -2.86 -4.88
CA ALA A 365 -0.49 -3.58 -6.09
C ALA A 365 -1.25 -4.90 -6.28
N ASP A 366 -2.55 -4.87 -5.97
CA ASP A 366 -3.44 -5.99 -6.23
C ASP A 366 -3.49 -6.34 -7.73
N VAL A 367 -3.31 -7.62 -8.06
CA VAL A 367 -3.25 -8.09 -9.44
C VAL A 367 -4.61 -8.46 -10.05
N ASP A 368 -5.65 -8.67 -9.24
CA ASP A 368 -6.98 -9.10 -9.69
C ASP A 368 -8.11 -8.19 -9.19
N PHE A 369 -8.36 -7.10 -9.92
CA PHE A 369 -9.46 -6.18 -9.59
C PHE A 369 -10.87 -6.77 -9.72
N SER A 370 -11.04 -7.94 -10.34
CA SER A 370 -12.37 -8.50 -10.59
C SER A 370 -13.05 -8.98 -9.31
N ASN A 371 -12.27 -9.23 -8.26
CA ASN A 371 -12.76 -9.70 -6.97
C ASN A 371 -12.79 -8.61 -5.88
N ASN A 372 -12.37 -7.38 -6.20
CA ASN A 372 -12.27 -6.25 -5.26
C ASN A 372 -13.59 -5.53 -5.01
N VAL A 373 -14.68 -5.88 -5.71
CA VAL A 373 -15.93 -5.11 -5.70
C VAL A 373 -17.11 -5.96 -5.28
N TRP A 374 -17.93 -5.42 -4.38
CA TRP A 374 -19.25 -5.95 -4.06
C TRP A 374 -20.35 -4.88 -4.25
N PRO A 375 -21.53 -5.23 -4.80
CA PRO A 375 -21.84 -6.51 -5.45
C PRO A 375 -20.94 -6.77 -6.65
N LYS A 376 -20.69 -8.05 -6.98
CA LYS A 376 -19.87 -8.40 -8.15
C LYS A 376 -20.47 -7.75 -9.39
N GLU A 377 -19.71 -6.89 -10.04
CA GLU A 377 -20.11 -6.34 -11.33
C GLU A 377 -19.87 -7.39 -12.41
N GLU A 378 -20.88 -7.64 -13.25
CA GLU A 378 -20.68 -8.43 -14.46
C GLU A 378 -19.73 -7.66 -15.37
N THR A 379 -18.48 -8.12 -15.44
CA THR A 379 -17.53 -7.63 -16.43
C THR A 379 -18.00 -8.11 -17.79
N ARG A 380 -18.66 -7.24 -18.56
CA ARG A 380 -18.89 -7.48 -19.99
C ARG A 380 -17.54 -7.73 -20.65
N SER A 381 -17.40 -8.89 -21.26
CA SER A 381 -16.20 -9.26 -22.00
C SER A 381 -15.98 -8.25 -23.13
N LYS A 382 -14.73 -8.06 -23.58
CA LYS A 382 -14.44 -7.31 -24.82
C LYS A 382 -15.10 -7.93 -26.07
N PHE A 383 -15.74 -9.08 -25.93
CA PHE A 383 -16.47 -9.80 -26.95
C PHE A 383 -18.00 -9.79 -26.77
N ASP A 384 -18.53 -9.09 -25.75
CA ASP A 384 -19.98 -8.91 -25.53
C ASP A 384 -20.53 -7.60 -26.12
#